data_AF-A0A8H8WNP1-F1
#
_entry.id   AF-A0A8H8WNP1-F1
#
_cell.length_a   1.000
_cell.length_b   1.000
_cell.length_c   1.000
_cell.angle_alpha   90.00
_cell.angle_beta   90.00
_cell.angle_gamma   90.00
#
_symmetry.space_group_name_H-M   'P 1'
#
loop_
_entity.id
_entity.type
_entity.pdbx_description
1 polymer ?
#
loop_
_entity_poly.entity_id
_entity_poly.type
_entity_poly.pdbx_seq_one_letter_code
_entity_poly.pdbx_strand_id
1 'polypeptide(L)'
;MARNQPPTMLSLLLSAALASAAQPGAAPAVAAPMRDLTWGQLNFLHTTDTHGWHGGHLLEPQYSADWGDYVSFAAHMRRKADERGADLLVVDTGDRVEGNGLYDASAPKGLFTYDVFREQTVDLICTGNHELYMADAAQREHDITVPNYKENYIASNLDYIDPKTGERIPQAQRFRRFKTKNQGLDVIALGFLFDFTGNANNTVVQPVEDTLKEEWFTKLIAEEKPDLFVVIGHVGLRMPELKKIYTALRKENWSVPIAIFGGHAHVRDALSFDKDAFAMASGRYFETIGWMSVDNIKKRSKKSDEVSAEAVSFTRKYIDNNLYGLHHHTGLNETTFPTDHGRNVSAMITKARKALDLDYKYGCAPKDLWMNRVEYPSDDSIYTWLEKEVLPAVIHNKDRKDVPRLAIVNTGGIRFDIFKGAFTKDSTFIVSPFTSGFKYIPDVPYGVAKRVLDLLNQAGKIFEADTQDARFMNIPEMMYPTGDILNAMKKAESDQEPRRLELRSEQHPLADDEKSKPDLVSGYTTKDDLGTDGDDTEHTPIPSFPVPNCIQTAIDFPKEGEPEKVDLVFIDFILQWVIVALKFSGGDYSDKDVLTYSDETLTYKMGEWIKENWKGDC
;
A
#
# COMPACT_ATOMS: atom_id res chain seq x y z
N MET A 1 65.26 -35.08 21.12
CA MET A 1 64.08 -34.60 20.38
C MET A 1 63.48 -33.46 21.24
N ALA A 2 63.96 -32.22 21.14
CA ALA A 2 63.44 -31.12 20.30
C ALA A 2 61.90 -31.00 20.36
N ARG A 3 61.22 -29.89 20.69
CA ARG A 3 61.54 -28.47 20.96
C ARG A 3 60.29 -27.82 21.63
N ASN A 4 60.52 -26.86 22.52
CA ASN A 4 59.77 -25.61 22.76
C ASN A 4 58.56 -25.26 21.85
N GLN A 5 57.40 -24.87 22.42
CA GLN A 5 56.96 -23.47 22.65
C GLN A 5 55.47 -23.38 23.12
N PRO A 6 55.05 -22.28 23.80
CA PRO A 6 53.75 -22.12 24.47
C PRO A 6 52.78 -21.19 23.69
N PRO A 7 51.81 -20.54 24.37
CA PRO A 7 50.37 -20.63 24.15
C PRO A 7 49.85 -19.82 22.95
N THR A 8 48.79 -20.29 22.29
CA THR A 8 48.05 -19.46 21.33
C THR A 8 46.82 -18.85 21.98
N MET A 9 46.87 -17.52 22.09
CA MET A 9 45.75 -16.64 22.35
C MET A 9 44.50 -17.09 21.58
N LEU A 10 43.39 -17.25 22.31
CA LEU A 10 42.07 -17.20 21.72
C LEU A 10 41.84 -15.73 21.32
N SER A 11 42.19 -15.38 20.10
CA SER A 11 41.87 -14.10 19.50
C SER A 11 40.34 -13.99 19.42
N LEU A 12 39.74 -13.33 20.40
CA LEU A 12 38.40 -12.76 20.27
C LEU A 12 38.51 -11.69 19.17
N LEU A 13 38.34 -12.10 17.91
CA LEU A 13 37.95 -11.19 16.85
C LEU A 13 36.52 -10.76 17.18
N LEU A 14 36.38 -9.72 18.00
CA LEU A 14 35.29 -8.77 17.79
C LEU A 14 35.54 -8.18 16.41
N SER A 15 35.05 -8.87 15.37
CA SER A 15 34.53 -8.15 14.21
C SER A 15 33.46 -7.24 14.79
N ALA A 16 33.82 -5.97 15.01
CA ALA A 16 32.85 -4.91 14.97
C ALA A 16 32.14 -5.11 13.64
N ALA A 17 30.96 -5.74 13.67
CA ALA A 17 30.06 -5.74 12.54
C ALA A 17 29.78 -4.26 12.29
N LEU A 18 30.54 -3.67 11.36
CA LEU A 18 30.15 -2.44 10.71
C LEU A 18 28.71 -2.69 10.31
N ALA A 19 27.77 -1.97 10.93
CA ALA A 19 26.35 -2.16 10.67
C ALA A 19 26.16 -2.15 9.15
N SER A 20 25.76 -3.29 8.59
CA SER A 20 25.47 -3.41 7.18
C SER A 20 24.29 -2.48 6.88
N ALA A 21 24.34 -1.83 5.72
CA ALA A 21 23.15 -1.36 5.04
C ALA A 21 22.30 -2.60 4.66
N ALA A 22 20.97 -2.51 4.73
CA ALA A 22 19.97 -3.59 4.78
C ALA A 22 19.88 -4.41 6.09
N GLN A 23 18.68 -4.94 6.37
CA GLN A 23 18.41 -5.75 7.58
C GLN A 23 19.12 -7.11 7.56
N PRO A 24 19.55 -7.63 8.74
CA PRO A 24 20.12 -8.96 8.83
C PRO A 24 19.17 -10.03 8.27
N GLY A 25 19.68 -10.87 7.37
CA GLY A 25 18.91 -11.94 6.74
C GLY A 25 18.14 -11.54 5.48
N ALA A 26 18.14 -10.25 5.10
CA ALA A 26 17.57 -9.82 3.83
C ALA A 26 18.36 -10.43 2.65
N ALA A 27 17.63 -10.94 1.65
CA ALA A 27 18.24 -11.44 0.44
C ALA A 27 18.92 -10.30 -0.35
N PRO A 28 20.17 -10.48 -0.83
CA PRO A 28 20.84 -9.44 -1.60
C PRO A 28 20.14 -9.22 -2.94
N ALA A 29 20.05 -7.95 -3.34
CA ALA A 29 19.48 -7.55 -4.62
C ALA A 29 20.18 -8.25 -5.80
N VAL A 30 19.40 -8.61 -6.82
CA VAL A 30 19.91 -9.22 -8.03
C VAL A 30 20.14 -8.13 -9.08
N ALA A 31 21.34 -8.12 -9.65
CA ALA A 31 21.69 -7.16 -10.67
C ALA A 31 20.81 -7.34 -11.92
N ALA A 32 20.28 -6.23 -12.42
CA ALA A 32 19.47 -6.16 -13.63
C ALA A 32 19.81 -4.90 -14.43
N PRO A 33 19.48 -4.85 -15.73
CA PRO A 33 19.61 -3.64 -16.52
C PRO A 33 18.79 -2.50 -15.92
N MET A 34 19.37 -1.31 -15.83
CA MET A 34 18.78 -0.14 -15.21
C MET A 34 18.66 1.03 -16.18
N ARG A 35 17.64 1.86 -15.96
CA ARG A 35 17.33 3.11 -16.67
C ARG A 35 17.65 4.28 -15.75
N ASP A 36 18.32 5.28 -16.29
CA ASP A 36 18.74 6.46 -15.53
C ASP A 36 17.57 7.38 -15.18
N LEU A 37 17.72 8.10 -14.07
CA LEU A 37 16.81 9.17 -13.68
C LEU A 37 17.07 10.42 -14.52
N THR A 38 16.00 10.95 -15.12
CA THR A 38 16.04 12.28 -15.75
C THR A 38 15.93 13.35 -14.67
N TRP A 39 16.87 14.30 -14.66
CA TRP A 39 16.89 15.44 -13.72
C TRP A 39 16.34 16.69 -14.37
N GLY A 40 15.56 17.46 -13.62
CA GLY A 40 15.03 18.76 -13.99
C GLY A 40 15.35 19.82 -12.94
N GLN A 41 14.73 20.99 -13.06
CA GLN A 41 14.87 22.08 -12.08
C GLN A 41 14.36 21.69 -10.69
N LEU A 42 13.25 20.96 -10.62
CA LEU A 42 12.65 20.47 -9.38
C LEU A 42 12.37 18.98 -9.50
N ASN A 43 12.82 18.22 -8.50
CA ASN A 43 12.73 16.77 -8.49
C ASN A 43 12.04 16.32 -7.20
N PHE A 44 11.49 15.11 -7.22
CA PHE A 44 10.74 14.54 -6.11
C PHE A 44 11.13 13.09 -5.88
N LEU A 45 11.36 12.73 -4.62
CA LEU A 45 11.26 11.34 -4.16
C LEU A 45 9.89 11.16 -3.50
N HIS A 46 9.16 10.10 -3.87
CA HIS A 46 7.80 9.87 -3.41
C HIS A 46 7.63 8.47 -2.83
N THR A 47 7.10 8.38 -1.62
CA THR A 47 6.63 7.15 -0.98
C THR A 47 5.14 7.22 -0.70
N THR A 48 4.48 6.07 -0.72
CA THR A 48 3.06 5.92 -0.37
C THR A 48 2.84 4.48 0.07
N ASP A 49 1.80 4.26 0.88
CA ASP A 49 1.31 2.91 1.20
C ASP A 49 2.44 2.02 1.75
N THR A 50 3.30 2.58 2.62
CA THR A 50 4.46 1.87 3.16
C THR A 50 4.07 0.79 4.17
N HIS A 51 2.92 0.92 4.84
CA HIS A 51 2.32 -0.08 5.73
C HIS A 51 3.30 -0.73 6.74
N GLY A 52 4.26 0.05 7.25
CA GLY A 52 5.22 -0.42 8.25
C GLY A 52 6.39 -1.25 7.71
N TRP A 53 6.54 -1.42 6.38
CA TRP A 53 7.62 -2.16 5.72
C TRP A 53 9.00 -1.48 5.78
N HIS A 54 9.26 -0.73 6.84
CA HIS A 54 10.50 0.02 7.05
C HIS A 54 11.73 -0.87 7.23
N GLY A 55 11.56 -2.19 7.43
CA GLY A 55 12.66 -3.15 7.44
C GLY A 55 13.09 -3.67 6.08
N GLY A 56 12.42 -3.25 5.00
CA GLY A 56 12.58 -3.86 3.68
C GLY A 56 12.00 -5.27 3.64
N HIS A 57 11.99 -5.85 2.44
CA HIS A 57 11.55 -7.23 2.22
C HIS A 57 12.71 -8.19 2.44
N LEU A 58 12.57 -9.09 3.42
CA LEU A 58 13.62 -10.05 3.71
C LEU A 58 13.71 -11.17 2.66
N LEU A 59 12.55 -11.51 2.05
CA LEU A 59 12.41 -12.65 1.13
C LEU A 59 12.32 -12.24 -0.35
N GLU A 60 12.07 -10.95 -0.63
CA GLU A 60 12.07 -10.42 -2.01
C GLU A 60 13.30 -9.53 -2.22
N PRO A 61 14.36 -10.03 -2.88
CA PRO A 61 15.66 -9.35 -2.96
C PRO A 61 15.60 -7.97 -3.63
N GLN A 62 14.67 -7.78 -4.57
CA GLN A 62 14.48 -6.52 -5.28
C GLN A 62 13.88 -5.41 -4.42
N TYR A 63 13.41 -5.71 -3.22
CA TYR A 63 12.77 -4.77 -2.29
C TYR A 63 13.43 -4.79 -0.90
N SER A 64 14.70 -5.21 -0.83
CA SER A 64 15.42 -5.53 0.41
C SER A 64 15.98 -4.35 1.19
N ALA A 65 15.98 -3.13 0.63
CA ALA A 65 16.52 -1.97 1.32
C ALA A 65 15.60 -1.50 2.45
N ASP A 66 16.19 -1.15 3.59
CA ASP A 66 15.44 -0.68 4.77
C ASP A 66 15.32 0.85 4.82
N TRP A 67 14.59 1.37 5.81
CA TRP A 67 14.36 2.81 5.93
C TRP A 67 15.65 3.60 6.16
N GLY A 68 16.68 2.99 6.78
CA GLY A 68 18.00 3.60 6.94
C GLY A 68 18.77 3.71 5.64
N ASP A 69 18.60 2.75 4.74
CA ASP A 69 19.12 2.81 3.37
C ASP A 69 18.46 3.95 2.59
N TYR A 70 17.14 4.12 2.73
CA TYR A 70 16.42 5.24 2.11
C TYR A 70 16.78 6.60 2.70
N VAL A 71 17.03 6.69 4.02
CA VAL A 71 17.60 7.88 4.65
C VAL A 71 18.95 8.24 4.02
N SER A 72 19.84 7.25 3.83
CA SER A 72 21.12 7.47 3.14
C SER A 72 20.91 7.89 1.69
N PHE A 73 20.02 7.21 0.96
CA PHE A 73 19.70 7.52 -0.43
C PHE A 73 19.22 8.95 -0.60
N ALA A 74 18.19 9.36 0.15
CA ALA A 74 17.64 10.71 0.09
C ALA A 74 18.70 11.77 0.43
N ALA A 75 19.57 11.51 1.40
CA ALA A 75 20.67 12.42 1.75
C ALA A 75 21.66 12.61 0.58
N HIS A 76 22.02 11.54 -0.12
CA HIS A 76 22.89 11.63 -1.30
C HIS A 76 22.19 12.29 -2.48
N MET A 77 20.93 11.96 -2.73
CA MET A 77 20.14 12.56 -3.81
C MET A 77 19.94 14.06 -3.60
N ARG A 78 19.71 14.52 -2.36
CA ARG A 78 19.68 15.95 -2.02
C ARG A 78 21.02 16.62 -2.28
N ARG A 79 22.14 15.98 -1.93
CA ARG A 79 23.48 16.51 -2.23
C ARG A 79 23.71 16.64 -3.73
N LYS A 80 23.31 15.63 -4.52
CA LYS A 80 23.38 15.69 -5.99
C LYS A 80 22.50 16.80 -6.56
N ALA A 81 21.32 17.04 -5.97
CA ALA A 81 20.47 18.16 -6.35
C ALA A 81 21.17 19.50 -6.10
N ASP A 82 21.73 19.69 -4.90
CA ASP A 82 22.50 20.88 -4.54
C ASP A 82 23.69 21.14 -5.48
N GLU A 83 24.47 20.09 -5.79
CA GLU A 83 25.61 20.18 -6.71
C GLU A 83 25.20 20.55 -8.14
N ARG A 84 23.98 20.16 -8.55
CA ARG A 84 23.39 20.52 -9.86
C ARG A 84 22.70 21.88 -9.84
N GLY A 85 22.54 22.50 -8.67
CA GLY A 85 21.68 23.66 -8.49
C GLY A 85 20.19 23.35 -8.67
N ALA A 86 19.79 22.08 -8.71
CA ALA A 86 18.39 21.64 -8.78
C ALA A 86 17.79 21.51 -7.37
N ASP A 87 16.47 21.50 -7.25
CA ASP A 87 15.79 21.19 -6.00
C ASP A 87 15.36 19.72 -5.95
N LEU A 88 15.31 19.15 -4.74
CA LEU A 88 14.75 17.84 -4.46
C LEU A 88 13.84 17.91 -3.23
N LEU A 89 12.59 17.50 -3.38
CA LEU A 89 11.62 17.36 -2.30
C LEU A 89 11.31 15.89 -2.03
N VAL A 90 11.21 15.50 -0.76
CA VAL A 90 10.75 14.17 -0.33
C VAL A 90 9.28 14.26 0.05
N VAL A 91 8.45 13.38 -0.51
CA VAL A 91 6.99 13.38 -0.38
C VAL A 91 6.52 12.03 0.14
N ASP A 92 5.61 12.02 1.12
CA ASP A 92 4.92 10.81 1.59
C ASP A 92 3.40 11.02 1.59
N THR A 93 2.64 10.07 1.03
CA THR A 93 1.19 10.18 0.87
C THR A 93 0.38 9.20 1.72
N GLY A 94 0.87 8.84 2.91
CA GLY A 94 0.05 8.16 3.91
C GLY A 94 0.03 6.63 3.82
N ASP A 95 -0.77 6.01 4.69
CA ASP A 95 -0.83 4.55 4.92
C ASP A 95 0.54 3.96 5.29
N ARG A 96 1.01 4.38 6.46
CA ARG A 96 2.32 3.99 7.02
C ARG A 96 2.21 2.88 8.06
N VAL A 97 0.98 2.47 8.37
CA VAL A 97 0.64 1.54 9.44
C VAL A 97 -0.20 0.37 8.92
N GLU A 98 -0.36 -0.67 9.75
CA GLU A 98 -1.16 -1.88 9.46
C GLU A 98 -0.75 -2.66 8.22
N GLY A 99 0.17 -3.61 8.39
CA GLY A 99 0.68 -4.46 7.32
C GLY A 99 2.06 -5.07 7.57
N ASN A 100 2.66 -4.82 8.74
CA ASN A 100 3.99 -5.33 9.05
C ASN A 100 4.20 -5.41 10.58
N GLY A 101 4.91 -6.44 11.04
CA GLY A 101 5.14 -6.68 12.46
C GLY A 101 5.87 -5.54 13.17
N LEU A 102 6.67 -4.73 12.47
CA LEU A 102 7.33 -3.56 13.06
C LEU A 102 6.34 -2.56 13.68
N TYR A 103 5.18 -2.38 13.05
CA TYR A 103 4.08 -1.58 13.61
C TYR A 103 3.14 -2.44 14.46
N ASP A 104 2.65 -3.55 13.91
CA ASP A 104 1.50 -4.27 14.44
C ASP A 104 1.80 -5.18 15.65
N ALA A 105 3.05 -5.64 15.82
CA ALA A 105 3.39 -6.62 16.85
C ALA A 105 3.58 -6.02 18.26
N SER A 106 3.51 -4.70 18.39
CA SER A 106 3.72 -3.97 19.65
C SER A 106 2.40 -3.63 20.35
N ALA A 107 2.46 -3.48 21.67
CA ALA A 107 1.36 -2.98 22.49
C ALA A 107 1.87 -1.84 23.39
N PRO A 108 1.45 -0.58 23.17
CA PRO A 108 0.60 -0.10 22.06
C PRO A 108 1.26 -0.29 20.69
N LYS A 109 0.44 -0.36 19.62
CA LYS A 109 0.93 -0.48 18.24
C LYS A 109 1.84 0.72 17.88
N GLY A 110 2.82 0.46 17.02
CA GLY A 110 3.76 1.47 16.50
C GLY A 110 4.85 1.92 17.48
N LEU A 111 5.11 1.17 18.57
CA LEU A 111 6.07 1.57 19.62
C LEU A 111 7.44 2.01 19.08
N PHE A 112 7.92 1.39 18.00
CA PHE A 112 9.20 1.73 17.36
C PHE A 112 9.04 2.47 16.04
N THR A 113 7.92 2.27 15.34
CA THR A 113 7.71 2.72 13.96
C THR A 113 7.79 4.23 13.82
N TYR A 114 7.19 5.00 14.73
CA TYR A 114 7.19 6.46 14.64
C TYR A 114 8.60 7.04 14.83
N ASP A 115 9.41 6.44 15.71
CA ASP A 115 10.81 6.84 15.93
C ASP A 115 11.71 6.44 14.75
N VAL A 116 11.42 5.33 14.05
CA VAL A 116 12.13 4.96 12.82
C VAL A 116 11.74 5.90 11.67
N PHE A 117 10.44 6.12 11.47
CA PHE A 117 9.93 6.88 10.34
C PHE A 117 10.43 8.34 10.37
N ARG A 118 10.39 8.98 11.54
CA ARG A 118 10.80 10.39 11.73
C ARG A 118 12.24 10.70 11.33
N GLU A 119 13.09 9.68 11.22
CA GLU A 119 14.51 9.85 10.85
C GLU A 119 14.68 10.23 9.37
N GLN A 120 13.65 10.02 8.53
CA GLN A 120 13.59 10.61 7.21
C GLN A 120 13.05 12.04 7.28
N THR A 121 13.80 12.96 6.67
CA THR A 121 13.30 14.32 6.45
C THR A 121 12.34 14.31 5.26
N VAL A 122 11.05 14.44 5.53
CA VAL A 122 9.98 14.51 4.53
C VAL A 122 9.54 15.97 4.40
N ASP A 123 9.52 16.50 3.17
CA ASP A 123 9.22 17.91 2.88
C ASP A 123 7.72 18.18 2.74
N LEU A 124 6.93 17.18 2.32
CA LEU A 124 5.48 17.24 2.19
C LEU A 124 4.88 15.89 2.60
N ILE A 125 3.98 15.88 3.59
CA ILE A 125 3.36 14.64 4.10
C ILE A 125 1.86 14.84 4.36
N CYS A 126 1.06 13.81 4.07
CA CYS A 126 -0.35 13.74 4.46
C CYS A 126 -0.70 12.39 5.11
N THR A 127 -1.95 12.23 5.53
CA THR A 127 -2.47 10.99 6.13
C THR A 127 -2.96 10.02 5.07
N GLY A 128 -2.99 8.72 5.40
CA GLY A 128 -3.83 7.74 4.73
C GLY A 128 -5.04 7.35 5.59
N ASN A 129 -5.83 6.39 5.11
CA ASN A 129 -7.02 5.90 5.82
C ASN A 129 -6.67 4.92 6.94
N HIS A 130 -5.54 4.21 6.87
CA HIS A 130 -5.12 3.27 7.90
C HIS A 130 -4.73 3.95 9.22
N GLU A 131 -4.33 5.22 9.18
CA GLU A 131 -4.16 6.01 10.39
C GLU A 131 -5.50 6.38 11.06
N LEU A 132 -6.63 6.17 10.39
CA LEU A 132 -7.93 6.70 10.81
C LEU A 132 -8.96 5.65 11.20
N TYR A 133 -8.79 4.37 10.85
CA TYR A 133 -9.75 3.32 11.25
C TYR A 133 -9.92 3.23 12.77
N MET A 134 -8.83 3.35 13.52
CA MET A 134 -8.81 3.17 14.97
C MET A 134 -8.53 4.50 15.67
N ALA A 135 -9.31 4.80 16.71
CA ALA A 135 -9.20 6.08 17.43
C ALA A 135 -7.81 6.29 18.05
N ASP A 136 -7.16 5.22 18.51
CA ASP A 136 -5.82 5.26 19.08
C ASP A 136 -4.74 5.48 18.00
N ALA A 137 -4.92 4.94 16.80
CA ALA A 137 -4.05 5.22 15.66
C ALA A 137 -4.15 6.69 15.24
N ALA A 138 -5.37 7.21 15.11
CA ALA A 138 -5.62 8.62 14.77
C ALA A 138 -5.04 9.57 15.83
N GLN A 139 -5.18 9.20 17.11
CA GLN A 139 -4.58 9.95 18.20
C GLN A 139 -3.05 9.93 18.14
N ARG A 140 -2.40 8.78 17.89
CA ARG A 140 -0.94 8.73 17.74
C ARG A 140 -0.45 9.54 16.55
N GLU A 141 -1.18 9.53 15.44
CA GLU A 141 -0.86 10.38 14.30
C GLU A 141 -0.89 11.87 14.67
N HIS A 142 -1.92 12.28 15.42
CA HIS A 142 -2.06 13.65 15.93
C HIS A 142 -0.98 14.02 16.97
N ASP A 143 -0.67 13.12 17.91
CA ASP A 143 0.21 13.38 19.05
C ASP A 143 1.70 13.21 18.72
N ILE A 144 2.04 12.47 17.65
CA ILE A 144 3.42 12.08 17.32
C ILE A 144 3.81 12.53 15.91
N THR A 145 3.18 11.98 14.86
CA THR A 145 3.60 12.19 13.46
C THR A 145 3.40 13.65 13.04
N VAL A 146 2.21 14.21 13.28
CA VAL A 146 1.91 15.61 12.94
C VAL A 146 2.91 16.57 13.61
N PRO A 147 3.22 16.46 14.91
CA PRO A 147 4.26 17.27 15.55
C PRO A 147 5.66 17.07 14.98
N ASN A 148 6.06 15.83 14.66
CA ASN A 148 7.37 15.54 14.05
C ASN A 148 7.54 16.24 12.69
N TYR A 149 6.44 16.46 11.97
CA TYR A 149 6.40 17.12 10.67
C TYR A 149 5.55 18.40 10.67
N LYS A 150 5.51 19.15 11.79
CA LYS A 150 4.57 20.27 12.00
C LYS A 150 4.50 21.27 10.85
N GLU A 151 5.64 21.57 10.22
CA GLU A 151 5.73 22.52 9.11
C GLU A 151 5.40 21.90 7.75
N ASN A 152 5.48 20.58 7.63
CA ASN A 152 5.45 19.82 6.37
C ASN A 152 4.19 18.97 6.21
N TYR A 153 3.46 18.70 7.30
CA TYR A 153 2.22 17.93 7.31
C TYR A 153 1.06 18.80 6.82
N ILE A 154 0.28 18.29 5.85
CA ILE A 154 -0.84 19.00 5.23
C ILE A 154 -2.12 18.15 5.34
N ALA A 155 -3.21 18.78 5.79
CA ALA A 155 -4.52 18.16 5.96
C ALA A 155 -5.63 19.11 5.47
N SER A 156 -5.84 19.16 4.15
CA SER A 156 -6.80 20.05 3.49
C SER A 156 -8.26 19.71 3.82
N ASN A 157 -8.59 18.42 3.98
CA ASN A 157 -9.97 17.96 4.22
C ASN A 157 -10.12 17.03 5.45
N LEU A 158 -9.22 17.13 6.42
CA LEU A 158 -9.24 16.30 7.62
C LEU A 158 -9.15 17.14 8.90
N ASP A 159 -10.07 16.86 9.82
CA ASP A 159 -10.10 17.43 11.15
C ASP A 159 -10.01 16.34 12.23
N TYR A 160 -9.57 16.78 13.40
CA TYR A 160 -9.46 15.99 14.62
C TYR A 160 -10.39 16.56 15.69
N ILE A 161 -10.93 15.68 16.52
CA ILE A 161 -11.74 16.05 17.68
C ILE A 161 -10.85 15.95 18.91
N ASP A 162 -10.49 17.08 19.50
CA ASP A 162 -9.67 17.12 20.71
C ASP A 162 -10.41 16.35 21.85
N PRO A 163 -9.83 15.26 22.39
CA PRO A 163 -10.51 14.44 23.38
C PRO A 163 -10.73 15.14 24.74
N LYS A 164 -10.03 16.24 25.00
CA LYS A 164 -10.16 17.04 26.22
C LYS A 164 -11.23 18.11 26.11
N THR A 165 -11.36 18.75 24.94
CA THR A 165 -12.29 19.89 24.74
C THR A 165 -13.55 19.52 23.95
N GLY A 166 -13.50 18.45 23.15
CA GLY A 166 -14.52 18.10 22.16
C GLY A 166 -14.54 19.02 20.94
N GLU A 167 -13.56 19.91 20.80
CA GLU A 167 -13.48 20.86 19.69
C GLU A 167 -12.98 20.17 18.42
N ARG A 168 -13.63 20.49 17.29
CA ARG A 168 -13.17 20.10 15.96
C ARG A 168 -12.09 21.08 15.49
N ILE A 169 -10.87 20.60 15.33
CA ILE A 169 -9.70 21.37 14.90
C ILE A 169 -9.09 20.76 13.63
N PRO A 170 -8.43 21.54 12.76
CA PRO A 170 -7.65 20.98 11.68
C PRO A 170 -6.60 19.99 12.18
N GLN A 171 -6.50 18.82 11.56
CA GLN A 171 -5.46 17.84 11.92
C GLN A 171 -4.05 18.41 11.69
N ALA A 172 -3.90 19.23 10.65
CA ALA A 172 -2.71 20.01 10.35
C ALA A 172 -3.09 21.26 9.55
N GLN A 173 -2.11 22.02 9.05
CA GLN A 173 -2.38 23.14 8.15
C GLN A 173 -3.11 22.69 6.88
N ARG A 174 -4.03 23.52 6.37
CA ARG A 174 -4.83 23.21 5.16
C ARG A 174 -4.01 23.22 3.88
N PHE A 175 -2.98 24.06 3.83
CA PHE A 175 -2.04 24.19 2.72
C PHE A 175 -0.70 24.71 3.27
N ARG A 176 0.37 24.54 2.48
CA ARG A 176 1.70 25.08 2.79
C ARG A 176 2.20 25.91 1.63
N ARG A 177 2.75 27.10 1.88
CA ARG A 177 3.48 27.89 0.88
C ARG A 177 4.94 28.02 1.28
N PHE A 178 5.85 27.74 0.36
CA PHE A 178 7.29 27.83 0.62
C PHE A 178 8.06 28.17 -0.66
N LYS A 179 9.35 28.51 -0.48
CA LYS A 179 10.28 28.65 -1.60
C LYS A 179 11.27 27.51 -1.61
N THR A 180 11.53 26.95 -2.79
CA THR A 180 12.55 25.91 -2.93
C THR A 180 13.94 26.49 -2.69
N LYS A 181 14.89 25.65 -2.28
CA LYS A 181 16.19 26.09 -1.75
C LYS A 181 17.08 26.67 -2.85
N ASN A 182 17.23 25.94 -3.96
CA ASN A 182 18.23 26.22 -5.00
C ASN A 182 17.64 27.06 -6.13
N GLN A 183 16.45 26.70 -6.61
CA GLN A 183 15.76 27.43 -7.67
C GLN A 183 14.95 28.60 -7.12
N GLY A 184 14.55 28.63 -5.84
CA GLY A 184 13.73 29.70 -5.28
C GLY A 184 12.33 29.78 -5.88
N LEU A 185 11.77 28.65 -6.31
CA LEU A 185 10.43 28.53 -6.86
C LEU A 185 9.39 28.74 -5.77
N ASP A 186 8.35 29.53 -6.04
CA ASP A 186 7.21 29.71 -5.17
C ASP A 186 6.23 28.54 -5.30
N VAL A 187 6.13 27.70 -4.28
CA VAL A 187 5.30 26.50 -4.30
C VAL A 187 4.14 26.64 -3.32
N ILE A 188 2.93 26.29 -3.76
CA ILE A 188 1.78 26.06 -2.88
C ILE A 188 1.45 24.57 -2.91
N ALA A 189 1.48 23.94 -1.74
CA ALA A 189 1.16 22.53 -1.55
C ALA A 189 -0.18 22.34 -0.83
N LEU A 190 -0.97 21.37 -1.30
CA LEU A 190 -2.27 20.94 -0.75
C LEU A 190 -2.24 19.44 -0.45
N GLY A 191 -3.04 18.97 0.50
CA GLY A 191 -3.00 17.60 1.04
C GLY A 191 -4.38 17.01 1.25
N PHE A 192 -4.83 16.08 0.40
CA PHE A 192 -6.18 15.51 0.47
C PHE A 192 -6.21 14.02 0.81
N LEU A 193 -7.18 13.60 1.61
CA LEU A 193 -7.63 12.21 1.68
C LEU A 193 -8.81 12.03 0.73
N PHE A 194 -9.01 10.82 0.19
CA PHE A 194 -10.23 10.48 -0.56
C PHE A 194 -11.47 10.61 0.32
N ASP A 195 -12.67 10.42 -0.24
CA ASP A 195 -13.95 10.52 0.50
C ASP A 195 -14.15 9.31 1.45
N PHE A 196 -13.24 9.14 2.40
CA PHE A 196 -13.19 8.05 3.37
C PHE A 196 -14.25 8.22 4.45
N THR A 197 -15.01 7.15 4.71
CA THR A 197 -16.13 7.15 5.67
C THR A 197 -15.97 6.12 6.79
N GLY A 198 -14.88 5.34 6.79
CA GLY A 198 -14.60 4.30 7.78
C GLY A 198 -13.77 4.78 8.98
N ASN A 199 -13.61 6.10 9.14
CA ASN A 199 -12.74 6.68 10.17
C ASN A 199 -13.38 6.65 11.57
N ALA A 200 -12.53 6.57 12.59
CA ALA A 200 -12.94 6.63 13.99
C ALA A 200 -13.53 8.00 14.36
N ASN A 201 -14.38 7.99 15.39
CA ASN A 201 -15.19 9.15 15.80
C ASN A 201 -14.40 10.38 16.31
N ASN A 202 -13.09 10.23 16.56
CA ASN A 202 -12.20 11.34 16.92
C ASN A 202 -11.61 12.06 15.70
N THR A 203 -12.08 11.76 14.50
CA THR A 203 -11.67 12.41 13.25
C THR A 203 -12.89 12.74 12.40
N VAL A 204 -12.74 13.73 11.52
CA VAL A 204 -13.78 14.12 10.55
C VAL A 204 -13.13 14.32 9.19
N VAL A 205 -13.39 13.38 8.28
CA VAL A 205 -13.02 13.50 6.87
C VAL A 205 -14.14 14.27 6.17
N GLN A 206 -13.80 15.41 5.60
CA GLN A 206 -14.74 16.18 4.79
C GLN A 206 -14.63 15.73 3.33
N PRO A 207 -15.76 15.52 2.62
CA PRO A 207 -15.72 15.23 1.21
C PRO A 207 -14.90 16.27 0.44
N VAL A 208 -14.08 15.80 -0.50
CA VAL A 208 -13.20 16.65 -1.30
C VAL A 208 -14.02 17.72 -2.01
N GLU A 209 -15.16 17.34 -2.59
CA GLU A 209 -16.02 18.29 -3.31
C GLU A 209 -16.49 19.46 -2.44
N ASP A 210 -16.77 19.22 -1.16
CA ASP A 210 -17.24 20.25 -0.24
C ASP A 210 -16.08 21.10 0.28
N THR A 211 -14.91 20.49 0.50
CA THR A 211 -13.67 21.21 0.84
C THR A 211 -13.30 22.22 -0.26
N LEU A 212 -13.47 21.85 -1.53
CA LEU A 212 -13.20 22.74 -2.68
C LEU A 212 -14.14 23.96 -2.76
N LYS A 213 -15.24 23.96 -2.00
CA LYS A 213 -16.20 25.07 -1.91
C LYS A 213 -15.92 26.00 -0.72
N GLU A 214 -14.99 25.65 0.17
CA GLU A 214 -14.68 26.45 1.35
C GLU A 214 -14.02 27.79 0.99
N GLU A 215 -14.27 28.80 1.84
CA GLU A 215 -13.75 30.15 1.64
C GLU A 215 -12.22 30.18 1.57
N TRP A 216 -11.52 29.43 2.44
CA TRP A 216 -10.06 29.41 2.44
C TRP A 216 -9.49 28.88 1.13
N PHE A 217 -10.10 27.84 0.56
CA PHE A 217 -9.64 27.20 -0.67
C PHE A 217 -9.95 28.08 -1.89
N THR A 218 -11.19 28.53 -2.01
CA THR A 218 -11.62 29.40 -3.11
C THR A 218 -10.82 30.70 -3.14
N LYS A 219 -10.56 31.31 -1.98
CA LYS A 219 -9.69 32.49 -1.86
C LYS A 219 -8.25 32.19 -2.27
N LEU A 220 -7.68 31.08 -1.79
CA LEU A 220 -6.31 30.66 -2.13
C LEU A 220 -6.11 30.58 -3.64
N ILE A 221 -6.97 29.85 -4.34
CA ILE A 221 -6.80 29.63 -5.78
C ILE A 221 -7.16 30.85 -6.63
N ALA A 222 -8.00 31.76 -6.13
CA ALA A 222 -8.34 32.99 -6.83
C ALA A 222 -7.27 34.08 -6.69
N GLU A 223 -6.66 34.20 -5.50
CA GLU A 223 -5.73 35.29 -5.19
C GLU A 223 -4.26 34.93 -5.44
N GLU A 224 -3.90 33.64 -5.33
CA GLU A 224 -2.50 33.21 -5.41
C GLU A 224 -2.14 32.62 -6.79
N LYS A 225 -0.99 33.06 -7.31
CA LYS A 225 -0.39 32.56 -8.55
C LYS A 225 1.03 32.07 -8.29
N PRO A 226 1.22 30.86 -7.73
CA PRO A 226 2.55 30.30 -7.46
C PRO A 226 3.24 29.91 -8.77
N ASP A 227 4.53 29.57 -8.67
CA ASP A 227 5.29 28.99 -9.79
C ASP A 227 4.86 27.55 -10.07
N LEU A 228 4.40 26.83 -9.03
CA LEU A 228 3.94 25.44 -9.10
C LEU A 228 2.91 25.16 -7.99
N PHE A 229 1.84 24.45 -8.33
CA PHE A 229 1.03 23.74 -7.34
C PHE A 229 1.55 22.32 -7.15
N VAL A 230 1.66 21.89 -5.89
CA VAL A 230 1.90 20.48 -5.55
C VAL A 230 0.68 19.95 -4.80
N VAL A 231 0.03 18.92 -5.33
CA VAL A 231 -1.08 18.25 -4.64
C VAL A 231 -0.59 16.90 -4.17
N ILE A 232 -0.48 16.72 -2.86
CA ILE A 232 -0.26 15.40 -2.27
C ILE A 232 -1.62 14.87 -1.82
N GLY A 233 -1.82 13.57 -1.86
CA GLY A 233 -3.02 12.99 -1.30
C GLY A 233 -2.99 11.49 -1.26
N HIS A 234 -3.59 10.95 -0.20
CA HIS A 234 -3.89 9.53 -0.16
C HIS A 234 -5.17 9.28 -0.95
N VAL A 235 -5.02 9.39 -2.27
CA VAL A 235 -6.09 9.31 -3.28
C VAL A 235 -5.50 8.59 -4.49
N GLY A 236 -6.17 7.55 -4.97
CA GLY A 236 -5.79 6.87 -6.20
C GLY A 236 -5.88 7.81 -7.40
N LEU A 237 -4.94 7.70 -8.35
CA LEU A 237 -4.85 8.65 -9.48
C LEU A 237 -6.12 8.72 -10.33
N ARG A 238 -6.84 7.60 -10.39
CA ARG A 238 -8.05 7.43 -11.21
C ARG A 238 -9.34 7.56 -10.39
N MET A 239 -9.24 8.03 -9.15
CA MET A 239 -10.39 8.35 -8.31
C MET A 239 -11.06 9.67 -8.72
N PRO A 240 -12.40 9.78 -8.63
CA PRO A 240 -13.14 11.01 -8.95
C PRO A 240 -12.64 12.25 -8.20
N GLU A 241 -12.22 12.09 -6.95
CA GLU A 241 -11.73 13.13 -6.06
C GLU A 241 -10.54 13.87 -6.66
N LEU A 242 -9.56 13.14 -7.20
CA LEU A 242 -8.37 13.76 -7.79
C LEU A 242 -8.72 14.58 -9.03
N LYS A 243 -9.65 14.07 -9.84
CA LYS A 243 -10.19 14.80 -11.00
C LYS A 243 -10.91 16.08 -10.57
N LYS A 244 -11.67 16.06 -9.47
CA LYS A 244 -12.34 17.25 -8.92
C LYS A 244 -11.31 18.29 -8.46
N ILE A 245 -10.26 17.88 -7.74
CA ILE A 245 -9.18 18.76 -7.27
C ILE A 245 -8.47 19.42 -8.45
N TYR A 246 -8.02 18.62 -9.43
CA TYR A 246 -7.40 19.12 -10.65
C TYR A 246 -8.30 20.13 -11.37
N THR A 247 -9.58 19.79 -11.55
CA THR A 247 -10.55 20.67 -12.23
C THR A 247 -10.71 22.00 -11.53
N ALA A 248 -10.78 22.00 -10.19
CA ALA A 248 -10.92 23.22 -9.40
C ALA A 248 -9.67 24.12 -9.53
N LEU A 249 -8.47 23.55 -9.41
CA LEU A 249 -7.22 24.29 -9.58
C LEU A 249 -7.09 24.85 -11.00
N ARG A 250 -7.33 24.03 -12.02
CA ARG A 250 -7.14 24.42 -13.42
C ARG A 250 -8.16 25.48 -13.87
N LYS A 251 -9.37 25.49 -13.32
CA LYS A 251 -10.40 26.49 -13.62
C LYS A 251 -9.97 27.90 -13.26
N GLU A 252 -9.35 28.08 -12.09
CA GLU A 252 -8.89 29.40 -11.61
C GLU A 252 -7.45 29.71 -12.05
N ASN A 253 -6.61 28.68 -12.14
CA ASN A 253 -5.18 28.77 -12.48
C ASN A 253 -4.86 28.01 -13.77
N TRP A 254 -5.37 28.53 -14.89
CA TRP A 254 -5.35 27.85 -16.19
C TRP A 254 -3.95 27.54 -16.76
N SER A 255 -2.89 28.21 -16.29
CA SER A 255 -1.52 28.03 -16.80
C SER A 255 -0.47 27.72 -15.72
N VAL A 256 -0.85 27.58 -14.45
CA VAL A 256 0.11 27.23 -13.39
C VAL A 256 0.36 25.73 -13.42
N PRO A 257 1.62 25.25 -13.52
CA PRO A 257 1.89 23.82 -13.52
C PRO A 257 1.37 23.14 -12.23
N ILE A 258 0.99 21.86 -12.34
CA ILE A 258 0.48 21.07 -11.21
C ILE A 258 1.20 19.71 -11.16
N ALA A 259 1.95 19.47 -10.09
CA ALA A 259 2.52 18.15 -9.80
C ALA A 259 1.64 17.47 -8.74
N ILE A 260 1.22 16.24 -9.00
CA ILE A 260 0.29 15.50 -8.14
C ILE A 260 0.91 14.18 -7.69
N PHE A 261 0.80 13.87 -6.40
CA PHE A 261 1.29 12.63 -5.79
C PHE A 261 0.12 11.94 -5.09
N GLY A 262 -0.23 10.74 -5.57
CA GLY A 262 -1.33 9.92 -5.08
C GLY A 262 -0.88 8.68 -4.31
N GLY A 263 -1.85 7.85 -3.89
CA GLY A 263 -1.61 6.61 -3.13
C GLY A 263 -2.84 5.69 -3.15
N HIS A 264 -3.04 4.92 -2.09
CA HIS A 264 -4.24 4.13 -1.77
C HIS A 264 -4.47 2.88 -2.63
N ALA A 265 -4.32 3.01 -3.95
CA ALA A 265 -4.60 1.93 -4.90
C ALA A 265 -3.44 0.92 -5.03
N HIS A 266 -2.35 1.11 -4.27
CA HIS A 266 -1.22 0.17 -4.19
C HIS A 266 -0.49 -0.13 -5.51
N VAL A 267 -0.54 0.78 -6.48
CA VAL A 267 0.03 0.57 -7.82
C VAL A 267 1.07 1.64 -8.19
N ARG A 268 2.03 1.24 -9.02
CA ARG A 268 2.80 2.17 -9.84
C ARG A 268 1.88 2.69 -10.94
N ASP A 269 1.58 3.99 -10.95
CA ASP A 269 0.76 4.61 -11.99
C ASP A 269 1.20 6.05 -12.23
N ALA A 270 0.92 6.56 -13.43
CA ALA A 270 1.13 7.95 -13.78
C ALA A 270 0.08 8.41 -14.81
N LEU A 271 -0.36 9.65 -14.63
CA LEU A 271 -1.48 10.24 -15.37
C LEU A 271 -1.12 11.66 -15.81
N SER A 272 -1.34 11.97 -17.09
CA SER A 272 -1.32 13.34 -17.58
C SER A 272 -2.76 13.86 -17.66
N PHE A 273 -3.07 14.88 -16.84
CA PHE A 273 -4.37 15.55 -16.90
C PHE A 273 -4.41 16.59 -18.04
N ASP A 274 -3.30 17.29 -18.25
CA ASP A 274 -3.03 18.16 -19.38
C ASP A 274 -1.50 18.30 -19.58
N LYS A 275 -1.08 19.17 -20.51
CA LYS A 275 0.34 19.38 -20.84
C LYS A 275 1.19 19.96 -19.70
N ASP A 276 0.59 20.55 -18.67
CA ASP A 276 1.26 21.17 -17.52
C ASP A 276 0.75 20.59 -16.17
N ALA A 277 0.03 19.47 -16.16
CA ALA A 277 -0.49 18.80 -14.97
C ALA A 277 -0.30 17.29 -15.04
N PHE A 278 0.56 16.77 -14.16
CA PHE A 278 0.95 15.37 -14.13
C PHE A 278 0.83 14.81 -12.72
N ALA A 279 0.43 13.55 -12.64
CA ALA A 279 0.26 12.82 -11.41
C ALA A 279 1.06 11.52 -11.41
N MET A 280 1.53 11.10 -10.23
CA MET A 280 2.15 9.79 -10.02
C MET A 280 1.68 9.13 -8.71
N ALA A 281 1.67 7.80 -8.69
CA ALA A 281 1.52 6.97 -7.50
C ALA A 281 2.64 5.93 -7.49
N SER A 282 3.18 5.65 -6.30
CA SER A 282 4.48 4.98 -6.13
C SER A 282 4.36 3.60 -5.50
N GLY A 283 3.39 2.79 -5.94
CA GLY A 283 3.28 1.39 -5.50
C GLY A 283 2.83 1.23 -4.05
N ARG A 284 3.43 0.28 -3.33
CA ARG A 284 3.08 -0.11 -1.96
C ARG A 284 4.29 -0.73 -1.24
N TYR A 285 4.11 -0.99 0.05
CA TYR A 285 4.91 -1.86 0.92
C TYR A 285 6.41 -1.59 0.86
N PHE A 286 6.76 -0.34 0.58
CA PHE A 286 8.14 0.10 0.40
C PHE A 286 8.91 -0.74 -0.65
N GLU A 287 8.20 -1.27 -1.65
CA GLU A 287 8.78 -1.94 -2.83
C GLU A 287 9.29 -0.91 -3.84
N THR A 288 8.74 0.31 -3.79
CA THR A 288 8.94 1.35 -4.79
C THR A 288 9.24 2.71 -4.16
N ILE A 289 10.22 3.40 -4.71
CA ILE A 289 10.45 4.83 -4.49
C ILE A 289 10.15 5.56 -5.80
N GLY A 290 9.14 6.41 -5.80
CA GLY A 290 8.80 7.23 -6.95
C GLY A 290 9.84 8.33 -7.19
N TRP A 291 10.17 8.56 -8.45
CA TRP A 291 10.92 9.70 -8.93
C TRP A 291 10.09 10.50 -9.91
N MET A 292 9.81 11.77 -9.61
CA MET A 292 9.30 12.73 -10.60
C MET A 292 10.30 13.86 -10.77
N SER A 293 10.54 14.24 -12.02
CA SER A 293 11.36 15.39 -12.36
C SER A 293 10.56 16.34 -13.23
N VAL A 294 10.61 17.61 -12.87
CA VAL A 294 9.89 18.71 -13.49
C VAL A 294 10.89 19.76 -13.96
N ASP A 295 10.84 20.08 -15.25
CA ASP A 295 11.73 21.06 -15.88
C ASP A 295 10.94 22.12 -16.67
N ASN A 296 11.60 23.21 -17.02
CA ASN A 296 11.02 24.40 -17.65
C ASN A 296 9.98 25.13 -16.79
N ILE A 297 10.12 25.08 -15.46
CA ILE A 297 9.29 25.87 -14.54
C ILE A 297 9.75 27.33 -14.60
N LYS A 298 8.87 28.21 -15.09
CA LYS A 298 9.15 29.64 -15.17
C LYS A 298 8.68 30.35 -13.89
N LYS A 299 9.55 31.17 -13.30
CA LYS A 299 9.17 32.05 -12.20
C LYS A 299 8.17 33.10 -12.70
N ARG A 300 7.00 33.14 -12.09
CA ARG A 300 5.97 34.12 -12.40
C ARG A 300 6.30 35.47 -11.76
N SER A 301 6.29 36.51 -12.58
CA SER A 301 6.32 37.88 -12.08
C SER A 301 4.88 38.33 -11.78
N LYS A 302 4.66 39.11 -10.71
CA LYS A 302 3.34 39.67 -10.37
C LYS A 302 2.74 40.60 -11.45
N LYS A 303 3.43 40.83 -12.58
CA LYS A 303 3.07 41.82 -13.61
C LYS A 303 2.80 41.27 -15.00
N SER A 304 2.93 39.96 -15.26
CA SER A 304 2.65 39.41 -16.58
C SER A 304 1.85 38.11 -16.51
N ASP A 305 0.65 38.13 -17.10
CA ASP A 305 -0.08 36.93 -17.56
C ASP A 305 0.50 36.41 -18.89
N GLU A 306 1.80 36.60 -19.12
CA GLU A 306 2.44 36.14 -20.37
C GLU A 306 2.45 34.62 -20.41
N VAL A 307 1.73 34.11 -21.40
CA VAL A 307 1.59 32.69 -21.71
C VAL A 307 2.85 32.24 -22.43
N SER A 308 3.67 31.43 -21.77
CA SER A 308 4.81 30.79 -22.43
C SER A 308 4.32 29.81 -23.50
N ALA A 309 4.94 29.82 -24.67
CA ALA A 309 4.70 28.81 -25.71
C ALA A 309 5.36 27.45 -25.38
N GLU A 310 6.38 27.44 -24.51
CA GLU A 310 7.07 26.23 -24.04
C GLU A 310 6.30 25.58 -22.88
N ALA A 311 5.92 24.32 -23.03
CA ALA A 311 5.25 23.53 -21.98
C ALA A 311 6.24 23.03 -20.92
N VAL A 312 5.75 22.81 -19.71
CA VAL A 312 6.54 22.17 -18.64
C VAL A 312 6.82 20.72 -19.01
N SER A 313 8.04 20.25 -18.73
CA SER A 313 8.41 18.86 -18.99
C SER A 313 8.32 18.07 -17.70
N PHE A 314 7.59 16.96 -17.74
CA PHE A 314 7.49 16.00 -16.66
C PHE A 314 8.10 14.67 -17.09
N THR A 315 8.88 14.08 -16.20
CA THR A 315 9.40 12.72 -16.35
C THR A 315 9.19 11.95 -15.05
N ARG A 316 8.99 10.64 -15.17
CA ARG A 316 8.77 9.75 -14.03
C ARG A 316 9.62 8.50 -14.13
N LYS A 317 10.08 8.00 -12.98
CA LYS A 317 10.62 6.65 -12.79
C LYS A 317 10.09 6.03 -11.50
N TYR A 318 10.01 4.70 -11.46
CA TYR A 318 9.71 3.91 -10.27
C TYR A 318 10.96 3.12 -9.92
N ILE A 319 11.60 3.47 -8.80
CA ILE A 319 12.84 2.87 -8.36
C ILE A 319 12.50 1.67 -7.49
N ASP A 320 12.97 0.47 -7.87
CA ASP A 320 12.94 -0.68 -6.98
C ASP A 320 13.73 -0.39 -5.70
N ASN A 321 13.13 -0.63 -4.54
CA ASN A 321 13.74 -0.32 -3.25
C ASN A 321 14.78 -1.38 -2.83
N ASN A 322 15.95 -1.36 -3.47
CA ASN A 322 17.07 -2.23 -3.14
C ASN A 322 18.42 -1.53 -3.31
N LEU A 323 19.44 -1.98 -2.56
CA LEU A 323 20.76 -1.35 -2.58
C LEU A 323 21.42 -1.33 -3.96
N TYR A 324 21.17 -2.31 -4.84
CA TYR A 324 21.72 -2.29 -6.20
C TYR A 324 21.20 -1.07 -6.98
N GLY A 325 19.89 -0.83 -6.94
CA GLY A 325 19.28 0.32 -7.59
C GLY A 325 19.65 1.65 -6.93
N LEU A 326 19.66 1.70 -5.60
CA LEU A 326 20.04 2.91 -4.86
C LEU A 326 21.52 3.29 -5.11
N HIS A 327 22.42 2.31 -5.25
CA HIS A 327 23.81 2.52 -5.65
C HIS A 327 23.92 3.11 -7.06
N HIS A 328 23.21 2.54 -8.03
CA HIS A 328 23.19 3.02 -9.41
C HIS A 328 22.81 4.50 -9.49
N HIS A 329 21.69 4.89 -8.89
CA HIS A 329 21.17 6.27 -8.97
C HIS A 329 22.01 7.28 -8.19
N THR A 330 22.67 6.86 -7.11
CA THR A 330 23.61 7.71 -6.38
C THR A 330 24.98 7.78 -7.06
N GLY A 331 25.39 6.76 -7.81
CA GLY A 331 26.75 6.59 -8.31
C GLY A 331 27.73 6.19 -7.21
N LEU A 332 27.22 5.63 -6.11
CA LEU A 332 27.99 5.17 -4.95
C LEU A 332 27.99 3.64 -4.88
N ASN A 333 28.77 3.09 -3.96
CA ASN A 333 28.86 1.65 -3.75
C ASN A 333 28.69 1.30 -2.27
N GLU A 334 28.74 0.02 -1.94
CA GLU A 334 28.54 -0.51 -0.58
C GLU A 334 29.39 0.19 0.50
N THR A 335 30.57 0.73 0.16
CA THR A 335 31.45 1.40 1.12
C THR A 335 31.24 2.92 1.22
N THR A 336 30.69 3.54 0.18
CA THR A 336 30.52 5.01 0.10
C THR A 336 29.07 5.47 0.19
N PHE A 337 28.13 4.56 -0.03
CA PHE A 337 26.69 4.80 0.06
C PHE A 337 26.19 4.90 1.51
N PRO A 338 26.54 4.00 2.45
CA PRO A 338 25.90 4.06 3.76
C PRO A 338 26.37 5.29 4.56
N THR A 339 25.42 6.10 5.03
CA THR A 339 25.71 7.23 5.92
C THR A 339 25.70 6.79 7.39
N ASP A 340 26.34 7.54 8.29
CA ASP A 340 26.27 7.25 9.74
C ASP A 340 24.82 7.29 10.25
N HIS A 341 24.03 8.26 9.76
CA HIS A 341 22.62 8.39 10.11
C HIS A 341 21.83 7.18 9.64
N GLY A 342 21.93 6.81 8.36
CA GLY A 342 21.23 5.64 7.82
C GLY A 342 21.58 4.35 8.56
N ARG A 343 22.86 4.09 8.82
CA ARG A 343 23.29 2.91 9.61
C ARG A 343 22.68 2.88 11.01
N ASN A 344 22.55 4.05 11.66
CA ASN A 344 21.91 4.13 12.97
C ASN A 344 20.42 3.78 12.89
N VAL A 345 19.72 4.21 11.84
CA VAL A 345 18.31 3.86 11.59
C VAL A 345 18.15 2.38 11.29
N SER A 346 18.98 1.79 10.42
CA SER A 346 18.98 0.34 10.16
C SER A 346 19.21 -0.45 11.46
N ALA A 347 20.11 0.03 12.34
CA ALA A 347 20.33 -0.57 13.66
C ALA A 347 19.15 -0.38 14.63
N MET A 348 18.38 0.71 14.55
CA MET A 348 17.13 0.89 15.29
C MET A 348 16.10 -0.16 14.88
N ILE A 349 15.94 -0.37 13.56
CA ILE A 349 15.03 -1.38 13.02
C ILE A 349 15.44 -2.78 13.49
N THR A 350 16.71 -3.16 13.38
CA THR A 350 17.19 -4.47 13.84
C THR A 350 16.90 -4.69 15.32
N LYS A 351 17.09 -3.66 16.16
CA LYS A 351 16.74 -3.73 17.59
C LYS A 351 15.24 -3.89 17.81
N ALA A 352 14.41 -3.17 17.05
CA ALA A 352 12.96 -3.27 17.12
C ALA A 352 12.47 -4.67 16.73
N ARG A 353 12.93 -5.21 15.60
CA ARG A 353 12.62 -6.58 15.15
C ARG A 353 12.92 -7.61 16.25
N LYS A 354 14.11 -7.51 16.85
CA LYS A 354 14.53 -8.39 17.95
C LYS A 354 13.69 -8.20 19.22
N ALA A 355 13.39 -6.96 19.61
CA ALA A 355 12.60 -6.67 20.80
C ALA A 355 11.14 -7.17 20.67
N LEU A 356 10.62 -7.19 19.45
CA LEU A 356 9.29 -7.68 19.11
C LEU A 356 9.22 -9.18 18.84
N ASP A 357 10.37 -9.87 18.83
CA ASP A 357 10.49 -11.29 18.50
C ASP A 357 9.86 -11.64 17.13
N LEU A 358 10.09 -10.79 16.13
CA LEU A 358 9.47 -10.93 14.80
C LEU A 358 9.92 -12.19 14.06
N ASP A 359 11.10 -12.71 14.39
CA ASP A 359 11.66 -13.93 13.78
C ASP A 359 11.17 -15.22 14.49
N TYR A 360 10.27 -15.12 15.48
CA TYR A 360 9.65 -16.29 16.10
C TYR A 360 8.92 -17.12 15.04
N LYS A 361 9.35 -18.37 14.84
CA LYS A 361 8.82 -19.27 13.81
C LYS A 361 7.56 -19.99 14.30
N TYR A 362 6.46 -19.88 13.55
CA TYR A 362 5.25 -20.67 13.75
C TYR A 362 5.34 -22.02 13.03
N GLY A 363 5.81 -22.03 11.78
CA GLY A 363 5.90 -23.24 10.96
C GLY A 363 6.71 -23.03 9.69
N CYS A 364 6.71 -24.03 8.82
CA CYS A 364 7.38 -23.99 7.52
C CYS A 364 6.37 -24.20 6.39
N ALA A 365 6.04 -23.13 5.66
CA ALA A 365 5.16 -23.18 4.50
C ALA A 365 5.71 -24.16 3.45
N PRO A 366 4.94 -25.17 3.03
CA PRO A 366 5.44 -26.23 2.14
C PRO A 366 5.64 -25.75 0.69
N LYS A 367 4.95 -24.67 0.30
CA LYS A 367 4.96 -24.07 -1.03
C LYS A 367 4.59 -22.58 -0.93
N ASP A 368 4.79 -21.87 -2.03
CA ASP A 368 4.30 -20.50 -2.16
C ASP A 368 2.77 -20.51 -2.28
N LEU A 369 2.10 -19.55 -1.64
CA LEU A 369 0.68 -19.29 -1.78
C LEU A 369 0.48 -17.83 -2.18
N TRP A 370 -0.09 -17.66 -3.37
CA TRP A 370 -0.21 -16.37 -4.02
C TRP A 370 -1.59 -15.75 -3.80
N MET A 371 -1.64 -14.45 -3.55
CA MET A 371 -2.88 -13.68 -3.54
C MET A 371 -3.49 -13.62 -4.94
N ASN A 372 -2.71 -13.12 -5.91
CA ASN A 372 -3.21 -12.86 -7.26
C ASN A 372 -2.20 -13.23 -8.37
N ARG A 373 -1.06 -13.85 -8.06
CA ARG A 373 -0.09 -14.29 -9.09
C ARG A 373 -0.51 -15.58 -9.82
N VAL A 374 -1.58 -16.22 -9.36
CA VAL A 374 -2.25 -17.37 -10.00
C VAL A 374 -3.75 -17.15 -10.02
N GLU A 375 -4.45 -17.77 -10.97
CA GLU A 375 -5.92 -17.71 -11.02
C GLU A 375 -6.53 -18.35 -9.78
N TYR A 376 -7.49 -17.68 -9.15
CA TYR A 376 -8.38 -18.31 -8.18
C TYR A 376 -9.41 -19.18 -8.92
N PRO A 377 -9.69 -20.44 -8.50
CA PRO A 377 -9.28 -21.11 -7.27
C PRO A 377 -8.17 -22.17 -7.46
N SER A 378 -7.03 -21.81 -8.07
CA SER A 378 -5.83 -22.67 -8.12
C SER A 378 -5.43 -23.15 -6.73
N ASP A 379 -4.86 -24.35 -6.63
CA ASP A 379 -4.36 -24.89 -5.36
C ASP A 379 -3.18 -24.07 -4.80
N ASP A 380 -2.52 -23.26 -5.61
CA ASP A 380 -1.44 -22.35 -5.19
C ASP A 380 -1.97 -20.95 -4.81
N SER A 381 -3.29 -20.74 -4.80
CA SER A 381 -3.89 -19.52 -4.29
C SER A 381 -4.04 -19.57 -2.77
N ILE A 382 -3.63 -18.49 -2.09
CA ILE A 382 -3.83 -18.34 -0.64
C ILE A 382 -5.32 -18.39 -0.25
N TYR A 383 -6.21 -17.92 -1.13
CA TYR A 383 -7.64 -17.93 -0.90
C TYR A 383 -8.23 -19.34 -0.98
N THR A 384 -7.75 -20.15 -1.93
CA THR A 384 -8.11 -21.58 -2.01
C THR A 384 -7.65 -22.33 -0.76
N TRP A 385 -6.43 -22.06 -0.27
CA TRP A 385 -5.91 -22.66 0.96
C TRP A 385 -6.73 -22.25 2.19
N LEU A 386 -7.10 -20.96 2.32
CA LEU A 386 -7.98 -20.49 3.38
C LEU A 386 -9.35 -21.21 3.33
N GLU A 387 -9.96 -21.28 2.15
CA GLU A 387 -11.28 -21.89 1.96
C GLU A 387 -11.31 -23.39 2.27
N LYS A 388 -10.30 -24.13 1.78
CA LYS A 388 -10.29 -25.60 1.85
C LYS A 388 -9.68 -26.16 3.13
N GLU A 389 -8.74 -25.46 3.75
CA GLU A 389 -7.93 -26.02 4.84
C GLU A 389 -8.06 -25.24 6.15
N VAL A 390 -7.91 -23.90 6.11
CA VAL A 390 -7.83 -23.09 7.34
C VAL A 390 -9.21 -22.83 7.93
N LEU A 391 -10.11 -22.19 7.17
CA LEU A 391 -11.43 -21.77 7.66
C LEU A 391 -12.27 -22.96 8.18
N PRO A 392 -12.33 -24.13 7.50
CA PRO A 392 -13.04 -25.30 8.02
C PRO A 392 -12.52 -25.79 9.38
N ALA A 393 -11.22 -25.65 9.63
CA ALA A 393 -10.59 -26.12 10.87
C ALA A 393 -10.76 -25.12 12.03
N VAL A 394 -10.70 -23.82 11.74
CA VAL A 394 -10.65 -22.78 12.79
C VAL A 394 -12.03 -22.18 13.13
N ILE A 395 -13.02 -22.35 12.25
CA ILE A 395 -14.40 -21.89 12.47
C ILE A 395 -15.23 -23.03 13.06
N HIS A 396 -15.10 -23.18 14.37
CA HIS A 396 -15.86 -24.16 15.15
C HIS A 396 -16.54 -23.50 16.35
N ASN A 397 -17.79 -23.90 16.63
CA ASN A 397 -18.53 -23.47 17.81
C ASN A 397 -19.01 -24.72 18.55
N LYS A 398 -18.52 -24.93 19.78
CA LYS A 398 -18.81 -26.14 20.57
C LYS A 398 -20.30 -26.27 20.91
N ASP A 399 -20.97 -25.16 21.16
CA ASP A 399 -22.39 -25.13 21.54
C ASP A 399 -23.31 -25.31 20.33
N ARG A 400 -22.78 -25.08 19.12
CA ARG A 400 -23.51 -25.21 17.85
C ARG A 400 -22.84 -26.18 16.89
N LYS A 401 -22.14 -27.19 17.42
CA LYS A 401 -21.31 -28.14 16.65
C LYS A 401 -22.08 -28.91 15.58
N ASP A 402 -23.37 -29.16 15.81
CA ASP A 402 -24.24 -29.94 14.92
C ASP A 402 -25.04 -29.04 13.93
N VAL A 403 -24.77 -27.73 13.91
CA VAL A 403 -25.39 -26.77 12.99
C VAL A 403 -24.46 -26.50 11.81
N PRO A 404 -24.89 -26.74 10.55
CA PRO A 404 -24.12 -26.40 9.35
C PRO A 404 -23.83 -24.90 9.27
N ARG A 405 -22.70 -24.51 8.69
CA ARG A 405 -22.25 -23.11 8.67
C ARG A 405 -21.71 -22.69 7.31
N LEU A 406 -21.94 -21.44 6.95
CA LEU A 406 -21.24 -20.77 5.85
C LEU A 406 -20.33 -19.72 6.48
N ALA A 407 -19.02 -19.78 6.21
CA ALA A 407 -18.06 -18.81 6.73
C ALA A 407 -17.49 -17.96 5.59
N ILE A 408 -17.64 -16.64 5.68
CA ILE A 408 -17.26 -15.68 4.63
C ILE A 408 -16.14 -14.75 5.14
N VAL A 409 -15.09 -14.61 4.34
CA VAL A 409 -14.03 -13.61 4.55
C VAL A 409 -13.78 -12.83 3.28
N ASN A 410 -13.40 -11.57 3.42
CA ASN A 410 -13.08 -10.71 2.28
C ASN A 410 -11.62 -10.85 1.86
N THR A 411 -11.35 -10.77 0.56
CA THR A 411 -10.00 -10.97 0.01
C THR A 411 -9.04 -9.85 0.39
N GLY A 412 -9.54 -8.63 0.59
CA GLY A 412 -8.79 -7.48 1.09
C GLY A 412 -8.27 -7.62 2.53
N GLY A 413 -8.79 -8.61 3.28
CA GLY A 413 -8.31 -9.01 4.62
C GLY A 413 -6.95 -9.74 4.61
N ILE A 414 -6.50 -10.14 3.42
CA ILE A 414 -5.18 -10.72 3.15
C ILE A 414 -4.36 -9.70 2.39
N ARG A 415 -3.13 -9.43 2.84
CA ARG A 415 -2.32 -8.28 2.42
C ARG A 415 -1.03 -8.67 1.71
N PHE A 416 -0.58 -9.90 1.86
CA PHE A 416 0.64 -10.37 1.21
C PHE A 416 0.62 -11.88 0.93
N ASP A 417 1.51 -12.29 0.01
CA ASP A 417 1.76 -13.69 -0.33
C ASP A 417 2.40 -14.45 0.84
N ILE A 418 2.28 -15.78 0.85
CA ILE A 418 3.08 -16.65 1.73
C ILE A 418 4.14 -17.32 0.88
N PHE A 419 5.41 -17.01 1.12
CA PHE A 419 6.51 -17.73 0.48
C PHE A 419 6.77 -19.07 1.18
N LYS A 420 7.21 -20.05 0.39
CA LYS A 420 7.74 -21.31 0.87
C LYS A 420 8.89 -21.06 1.84
N GLY A 421 8.88 -21.78 2.96
CA GLY A 421 9.91 -21.64 4.00
C GLY A 421 9.33 -21.13 5.32
N ALA A 422 10.14 -20.44 6.11
CA ALA A 422 9.76 -20.05 7.46
C ALA A 422 8.58 -19.05 7.46
N PHE A 423 7.50 -19.43 8.16
CA PHE A 423 6.41 -18.53 8.49
C PHE A 423 6.59 -18.05 9.94
N THR A 424 6.87 -16.75 10.10
CA THR A 424 7.24 -16.16 11.39
C THR A 424 6.12 -15.31 11.98
N LYS A 425 6.34 -14.78 13.19
CA LYS A 425 5.48 -13.78 13.79
C LYS A 425 5.33 -12.56 12.88
N ASP A 426 6.39 -12.11 12.21
CA ASP A 426 6.30 -11.04 11.21
C ASP A 426 5.35 -11.42 10.07
N SER A 427 5.48 -12.66 9.55
CA SER A 427 4.63 -13.18 8.47
C SER A 427 3.14 -13.12 8.82
N THR A 428 2.76 -13.31 10.09
CA THR A 428 1.34 -13.18 10.49
C THR A 428 0.77 -11.79 10.20
N PHE A 429 1.51 -10.74 10.54
CA PHE A 429 1.09 -9.36 10.35
C PHE A 429 1.23 -8.90 8.90
N ILE A 430 2.25 -9.39 8.19
CA ILE A 430 2.44 -9.17 6.76
C ILE A 430 1.25 -9.73 5.96
N VAL A 431 0.79 -10.94 6.30
CA VAL A 431 -0.29 -11.61 5.55
C VAL A 431 -1.67 -11.14 5.98
N SER A 432 -1.93 -10.93 7.27
CA SER A 432 -3.23 -10.47 7.77
C SER A 432 -3.04 -9.59 9.02
N PRO A 433 -2.90 -8.26 8.89
CA PRO A 433 -2.58 -7.35 10.00
C PRO A 433 -3.80 -6.96 10.86
N PHE A 434 -5.01 -7.29 10.40
CA PHE A 434 -6.24 -6.74 10.95
C PHE A 434 -6.66 -7.39 12.26
N THR A 435 -7.28 -6.58 13.12
CA THR A 435 -7.80 -7.03 14.41
C THR A 435 -9.25 -7.56 14.34
N SER A 436 -9.75 -7.82 13.13
CA SER A 436 -11.12 -8.28 12.92
C SER A 436 -11.32 -9.71 13.44
N GLY A 437 -12.28 -9.86 14.35
CA GLY A 437 -12.79 -11.15 14.79
C GLY A 437 -13.90 -11.67 13.87
N PHE A 438 -14.62 -12.70 14.33
CA PHE A 438 -15.73 -13.30 13.60
C PHE A 438 -17.07 -12.99 14.28
N LYS A 439 -18.04 -12.57 13.46
CA LYS A 439 -19.44 -12.41 13.82
C LYS A 439 -20.27 -13.50 13.13
N TYR A 440 -21.50 -13.69 13.58
CA TYR A 440 -22.43 -14.57 12.89
C TYR A 440 -23.89 -14.22 13.13
N ILE A 441 -24.75 -14.69 12.23
CA ILE A 441 -26.20 -14.72 12.43
C ILE A 441 -26.61 -16.19 12.52
N PRO A 442 -27.27 -16.61 13.62
CA PRO A 442 -27.67 -18.00 13.79
C PRO A 442 -28.84 -18.37 12.89
N ASP A 443 -28.90 -19.65 12.48
CA ASP A 443 -30.12 -20.29 11.96
C ASP A 443 -30.75 -19.60 10.71
N VAL A 444 -29.94 -18.98 9.86
CA VAL A 444 -30.38 -18.33 8.60
C VAL A 444 -30.91 -19.40 7.64
N PRO A 445 -32.10 -19.24 7.04
CA PRO A 445 -32.61 -20.17 6.03
C PRO A 445 -31.60 -20.32 4.88
N TYR A 446 -31.24 -21.56 4.55
CA TYR A 446 -30.15 -21.81 3.59
C TYR A 446 -30.42 -21.21 2.21
N GLY A 447 -31.69 -21.20 1.78
CA GLY A 447 -32.09 -20.58 0.51
C GLY A 447 -31.83 -19.07 0.41
N VAL A 448 -31.72 -18.39 1.55
CA VAL A 448 -31.29 -16.98 1.67
C VAL A 448 -29.77 -16.92 1.76
N ALA A 449 -29.18 -17.67 2.71
CA ALA A 449 -27.74 -17.63 2.97
C ALA A 449 -26.88 -17.95 1.75
N LYS A 450 -27.29 -18.93 0.92
CA LYS A 450 -26.52 -19.37 -0.25
C LYS A 450 -26.37 -18.33 -1.36
N ARG A 451 -27.14 -17.24 -1.32
CA ARG A 451 -27.06 -16.13 -2.30
C ARG A 451 -26.14 -14.99 -1.84
N VAL A 452 -25.76 -14.97 -0.57
CA VAL A 452 -25.01 -13.86 0.03
C VAL A 452 -23.66 -13.69 -0.66
N LEU A 453 -22.90 -14.77 -0.86
CA LEU A 453 -21.59 -14.71 -1.52
C LEU A 453 -21.66 -14.10 -2.93
N ASP A 454 -22.61 -14.55 -3.75
CA ASP A 454 -22.78 -14.06 -5.12
C ASP A 454 -23.10 -12.56 -5.14
N LEU A 455 -23.94 -12.10 -4.21
CA LEU A 455 -24.27 -10.69 -4.06
C LEU A 455 -23.07 -9.86 -3.59
N LEU A 456 -22.28 -10.36 -2.63
CA LEU A 456 -21.05 -9.69 -2.19
C LEU A 456 -20.03 -9.58 -3.33
N ASN A 457 -19.88 -10.62 -4.13
CA ASN A 457 -18.97 -10.65 -5.29
C ASN A 457 -19.48 -9.83 -6.49
N GLN A 458 -20.76 -9.44 -6.49
CA GLN A 458 -21.35 -8.51 -7.47
C GLN A 458 -21.69 -7.14 -6.88
N ALA A 459 -21.30 -6.88 -5.63
CA ALA A 459 -21.69 -5.70 -4.86
C ALA A 459 -21.40 -4.38 -5.58
N GLY A 460 -20.29 -4.29 -6.32
CA GLY A 460 -19.94 -3.10 -7.11
C GLY A 460 -20.95 -2.75 -8.21
N LYS A 461 -21.82 -3.68 -8.63
CA LYS A 461 -22.90 -3.44 -9.60
C LYS A 461 -24.27 -3.28 -8.95
N ILE A 462 -24.42 -3.67 -7.68
CA ILE A 462 -25.72 -3.86 -7.01
C ILE A 462 -25.92 -2.88 -5.84
N PHE A 463 -24.86 -2.52 -5.11
CA PHE A 463 -24.95 -1.82 -3.82
C PHE A 463 -24.53 -0.34 -3.85
N GLU A 464 -24.28 0.26 -5.03
CA GLU A 464 -23.64 1.59 -5.18
C GLU A 464 -24.27 2.74 -4.37
N ALA A 465 -25.51 2.62 -3.89
CA ALA A 465 -26.20 3.64 -3.08
C ALA A 465 -26.40 3.29 -1.59
N ASP A 466 -26.27 2.03 -1.18
CA ASP A 466 -26.76 1.55 0.13
C ASP A 466 -25.65 1.15 1.12
N THR A 467 -24.39 1.07 0.69
CA THR A 467 -23.26 0.65 1.53
C THR A 467 -22.02 1.51 1.34
N GLN A 468 -21.00 1.29 2.18
CA GLN A 468 -19.62 1.67 1.84
C GLN A 468 -19.23 1.07 0.48
N ASP A 469 -18.25 1.68 -0.16
CA ASP A 469 -17.76 1.24 -1.47
C ASP A 469 -17.34 -0.24 -1.43
N ALA A 470 -17.98 -1.06 -2.26
CA ALA A 470 -17.76 -2.50 -2.29
C ALA A 470 -16.31 -2.88 -2.60
N ARG A 471 -15.53 -1.98 -3.20
CA ARG A 471 -14.13 -2.19 -3.53
C ARG A 471 -13.24 -2.35 -2.29
N PHE A 472 -13.67 -1.86 -1.12
CA PHE A 472 -12.96 -2.09 0.16
C PHE A 472 -12.99 -3.56 0.63
N MET A 473 -13.90 -4.38 0.11
CA MET A 473 -13.86 -5.82 0.39
C MET A 473 -12.69 -6.52 -0.32
N ASN A 474 -12.19 -5.96 -1.42
CA ASN A 474 -11.15 -6.54 -2.25
C ASN A 474 -9.76 -5.98 -1.89
N ILE A 475 -8.72 -6.55 -2.50
CA ILE A 475 -7.35 -6.02 -2.40
C ILE A 475 -7.26 -4.67 -3.14
N PRO A 476 -6.47 -3.68 -2.67
CA PRO A 476 -6.52 -2.32 -3.22
C PRO A 476 -6.15 -2.23 -4.70
N GLU A 477 -5.32 -3.14 -5.20
CA GLU A 477 -4.90 -3.21 -6.60
C GLU A 477 -6.07 -3.50 -7.55
N MET A 478 -7.17 -4.07 -7.03
CA MET A 478 -8.40 -4.35 -7.77
C MET A 478 -9.35 -3.15 -7.84
N MET A 479 -9.08 -2.04 -7.12
CA MET A 479 -9.96 -0.86 -7.13
C MET A 479 -10.03 -0.18 -8.49
N TYR A 480 -8.90 -0.18 -9.22
CA TYR A 480 -8.72 0.43 -10.53
C TYR A 480 -7.82 -0.45 -11.40
N PRO A 481 -8.32 -1.62 -11.83
CA PRO A 481 -7.50 -2.62 -12.51
C PRO A 481 -6.99 -2.07 -13.84
N THR A 482 -5.71 -2.27 -14.10
CA THR A 482 -5.04 -1.95 -15.36
C THR A 482 -4.38 -3.21 -15.95
N GLY A 483 -3.87 -3.11 -17.17
CA GLY A 483 -3.07 -4.16 -17.79
C GLY A 483 -3.76 -5.52 -17.85
N ASP A 484 -3.06 -6.55 -17.36
CA ASP A 484 -3.48 -7.95 -17.46
C ASP A 484 -4.74 -8.25 -16.65
N ILE A 485 -4.90 -7.61 -15.48
CA ILE A 485 -6.11 -7.74 -14.66
C ILE A 485 -7.33 -7.23 -15.44
N LEU A 486 -7.23 -6.03 -16.02
CA LEU A 486 -8.31 -5.45 -16.80
C LEU A 486 -8.65 -6.30 -18.03
N ASN A 487 -7.64 -6.86 -18.69
CA ASN A 487 -7.83 -7.74 -19.85
C ASN A 487 -8.51 -9.05 -19.45
N ALA A 488 -8.10 -9.67 -18.33
CA ALA A 488 -8.71 -10.87 -17.80
C ALA A 488 -10.17 -10.64 -17.40
N MET A 489 -10.47 -9.50 -16.75
CA MET A 489 -11.84 -9.12 -16.39
C MET A 489 -12.72 -8.92 -17.63
N LYS A 490 -12.23 -8.19 -18.65
CA LYS A 490 -12.97 -8.00 -19.91
C LYS A 490 -13.25 -9.31 -20.64
N LYS A 491 -12.27 -10.23 -20.64
CA LYS A 491 -12.44 -11.57 -21.22
C LYS A 491 -13.52 -12.35 -20.49
N ALA A 492 -13.48 -12.36 -19.15
CA ALA A 492 -14.49 -13.03 -18.32
C ALA A 492 -15.91 -12.46 -18.55
N GLU A 493 -16.05 -11.13 -18.72
CA GLU A 493 -17.35 -10.52 -19.05
C GLU A 493 -17.83 -10.92 -20.46
N SER A 494 -16.93 -11.01 -21.43
CA SER A 494 -17.27 -11.42 -22.81
C SER A 494 -17.75 -12.88 -22.91
N ASP A 495 -17.28 -13.75 -22.02
CA ASP A 495 -17.69 -15.16 -21.97
C ASP A 495 -19.08 -15.36 -21.34
N GLN A 496 -19.65 -14.34 -20.68
CA GLN A 496 -21.00 -14.36 -20.08
C GLN A 496 -22.13 -13.85 -21.01
N GLU A 497 -21.82 -13.22 -22.13
CA GLU A 497 -22.81 -12.79 -23.15
C GLU A 497 -23.04 -13.90 -24.21
N PRO A 498 -24.27 -14.08 -24.76
CA PRO A 498 -24.50 -15.05 -25.82
C PRO A 498 -23.69 -14.68 -27.07
N ARG A 499 -22.69 -15.51 -27.38
CA ARG A 499 -21.70 -15.33 -28.46
C ARG A 499 -22.33 -14.83 -29.76
N ARG A 500 -22.08 -13.56 -30.12
CA ARG A 500 -21.97 -13.18 -31.51
C ARG A 500 -20.62 -13.68 -32.02
N LEU A 501 -20.65 -14.64 -32.94
CA LEU A 501 -19.48 -15.13 -33.66
C LEU A 501 -18.84 -13.97 -34.44
N GLU A 502 -17.85 -13.31 -33.84
CA GLU A 502 -16.84 -12.56 -34.60
C GLU A 502 -15.55 -13.39 -34.65
N LEU A 503 -15.25 -13.90 -35.84
CA LEU A 503 -13.96 -14.49 -36.18
C LEU A 503 -12.89 -13.38 -36.17
N ARG A 504 -12.17 -13.22 -35.06
CA ARG A 504 -10.88 -12.53 -35.05
C ARG A 504 -9.80 -13.54 -34.70
N SER A 505 -8.91 -13.77 -35.67
CA SER A 505 -7.68 -14.52 -35.50
C SER A 505 -6.71 -13.67 -34.67
N GLU A 506 -6.58 -13.96 -33.38
CA GLU A 506 -5.46 -13.44 -32.59
C GLU A 506 -4.23 -14.30 -32.86
N GLN A 507 -3.31 -13.75 -33.66
CA GLN A 507 -1.93 -14.23 -33.70
C GLN A 507 -1.22 -13.68 -32.46
N HIS A 508 -0.83 -14.56 -31.53
CA HIS A 508 0.28 -14.27 -30.64
C HIS A 508 1.54 -14.14 -31.49
N PRO A 509 2.27 -13.02 -31.47
CA PRO A 509 3.61 -13.01 -32.03
C PRO A 509 4.45 -13.99 -31.22
N LEU A 510 4.86 -15.09 -31.86
CA LEU A 510 6.01 -15.86 -31.41
C LEU A 510 7.18 -14.89 -31.37
N ALA A 511 7.78 -14.70 -30.20
CA ALA A 511 8.98 -13.91 -30.03
C ALA A 511 10.14 -14.60 -30.76
N ASP A 512 10.39 -14.19 -31.99
CA ASP A 512 11.65 -14.44 -32.70
C ASP A 512 12.61 -13.30 -32.37
N ASP A 513 13.49 -13.53 -31.39
CA ASP A 513 14.92 -13.13 -31.35
C ASP A 513 15.53 -13.37 -29.95
N GLU A 514 15.47 -14.62 -29.46
CA GLU A 514 16.20 -15.05 -28.26
C GLU A 514 17.64 -15.45 -28.58
N LYS A 515 18.51 -14.47 -28.87
CA LYS A 515 19.97 -14.63 -28.67
C LYS A 515 20.62 -13.30 -28.31
N SER A 516 20.51 -12.88 -27.04
CA SER A 516 21.53 -12.07 -26.31
C SER A 516 21.03 -11.33 -25.07
N LYS A 517 19.73 -11.37 -24.71
CA LYS A 517 19.25 -10.69 -23.50
C LYS A 517 19.54 -11.53 -22.24
N PRO A 518 20.06 -10.93 -21.15
CA PRO A 518 20.23 -11.63 -19.88
C PRO A 518 18.88 -12.03 -19.30
N ASP A 519 18.86 -13.11 -18.51
CA ASP A 519 17.67 -13.51 -17.74
C ASP A 519 17.29 -12.36 -16.78
N LEU A 520 16.13 -11.74 -17.01
CA LEU A 520 15.63 -10.63 -16.20
C LEU A 520 14.91 -11.14 -14.96
N VAL A 521 15.14 -10.50 -13.81
CA VAL A 521 14.39 -10.78 -12.57
C VAL A 521 12.92 -10.39 -12.71
N SER A 522 12.04 -11.18 -12.09
CA SER A 522 10.62 -10.86 -12.02
C SER A 522 10.39 -9.59 -11.21
N GLY A 523 9.47 -8.75 -11.68
CA GLY A 523 9.13 -7.48 -11.04
C GLY A 523 8.04 -6.74 -11.80
N TYR A 524 7.87 -5.47 -11.47
CA TYR A 524 6.87 -4.62 -12.12
C TYR A 524 7.28 -4.27 -13.57
N THR A 525 6.30 -4.33 -14.47
CA THR A 525 6.40 -3.82 -15.85
C THR A 525 5.23 -2.87 -16.09
N THR A 526 5.35 -1.69 -15.49
CA THR A 526 4.31 -0.67 -15.40
C THR A 526 3.93 -0.13 -16.78
N LYS A 527 2.62 -0.11 -17.06
CA LYS A 527 2.06 0.57 -18.23
C LYS A 527 1.13 1.66 -17.73
N ASP A 528 1.52 2.91 -17.95
CA ASP A 528 0.80 4.10 -17.51
C ASP A 528 0.55 5.05 -18.69
N ASP A 529 -0.07 6.20 -18.43
CA ASP A 529 -0.44 7.14 -19.50
C ASP A 529 0.79 7.83 -20.13
N LEU A 530 1.98 7.69 -19.53
CA LEU A 530 3.25 8.23 -20.04
C LEU A 530 4.07 7.17 -20.79
N GLY A 531 3.64 5.91 -20.82
CA GLY A 531 4.26 4.84 -21.60
C GLY A 531 4.59 3.60 -20.77
N THR A 532 5.72 2.97 -21.07
CA THR A 532 6.11 1.64 -20.53
C THR A 532 7.55 1.60 -20.02
N ASP A 533 8.21 2.75 -19.95
CA ASP A 533 9.61 2.89 -19.54
C ASP A 533 9.74 3.38 -18.08
N GLY A 534 8.66 3.31 -17.29
CA GLY A 534 8.57 3.88 -15.95
C GLY A 534 9.43 3.19 -14.92
N ASP A 535 9.51 1.87 -14.95
CA ASP A 535 10.33 1.14 -14.00
C ASP A 535 11.82 1.43 -14.28
N ASP A 536 12.58 1.72 -13.23
CA ASP A 536 14.01 1.97 -13.35
C ASP A 536 14.77 0.68 -13.73
N THR A 537 14.24 -0.47 -13.33
CA THR A 537 14.84 -1.77 -13.56
C THR A 537 14.06 -2.53 -14.65
N GLU A 538 14.76 -3.23 -15.53
CA GLU A 538 14.11 -4.07 -16.53
C GLU A 538 13.73 -5.43 -15.93
N HIS A 539 12.45 -5.77 -16.00
CA HIS A 539 11.89 -6.97 -15.39
C HIS A 539 11.23 -7.92 -16.38
N THR A 540 11.16 -9.18 -15.96
CA THR A 540 10.14 -10.11 -16.44
C THR A 540 8.82 -9.80 -15.74
N PRO A 541 7.69 -9.65 -16.46
CA PRO A 541 6.40 -9.32 -15.84
C PRO A 541 5.95 -10.37 -14.84
N ILE A 542 5.40 -9.93 -13.71
CA ILE A 542 4.69 -10.79 -12.76
C ILE A 542 3.24 -10.97 -13.24
N PRO A 543 2.76 -12.22 -13.45
CA PRO A 543 1.34 -12.45 -13.77
C PRO A 543 0.44 -11.93 -12.65
N SER A 544 -0.71 -11.37 -13.02
CA SER A 544 -1.71 -10.91 -12.06
C SER A 544 -3.12 -11.21 -12.54
N PHE A 545 -3.95 -11.77 -11.66
CA PHE A 545 -5.29 -12.25 -11.96
C PHE A 545 -6.33 -11.57 -11.06
N PRO A 546 -7.57 -11.35 -11.55
CA PRO A 546 -8.64 -10.82 -10.72
C PRO A 546 -9.04 -11.81 -9.63
N VAL A 547 -9.38 -11.29 -8.46
CA VAL A 547 -9.85 -12.07 -7.30
C VAL A 547 -11.24 -11.58 -6.87
N PRO A 548 -12.11 -12.46 -6.33
CA PRO A 548 -13.43 -12.05 -5.86
C PRO A 548 -13.35 -11.10 -4.67
N ASN A 549 -14.45 -10.41 -4.33
CA ASN A 549 -14.51 -9.59 -3.11
C ASN A 549 -14.44 -10.45 -1.85
N CYS A 550 -15.07 -11.63 -1.88
CA CYS A 550 -15.17 -12.55 -0.76
C CYS A 550 -15.05 -14.01 -1.23
N ILE A 551 -14.55 -14.84 -0.32
CA ILE A 551 -14.55 -16.30 -0.44
C ILE A 551 -15.44 -16.90 0.65
N GLN A 552 -15.88 -18.15 0.46
CA GLN A 552 -16.78 -18.82 1.39
C GLN A 552 -16.44 -20.28 1.55
N THR A 553 -16.45 -20.78 2.78
CA THR A 553 -16.40 -22.22 3.04
C THR A 553 -17.70 -22.73 3.65
N ALA A 554 -18.08 -23.96 3.29
CA ALA A 554 -19.21 -24.68 3.86
C ALA A 554 -18.72 -25.72 4.88
N ILE A 555 -19.23 -25.65 6.11
CA ILE A 555 -18.72 -26.42 7.26
C ILE A 555 -19.86 -27.23 7.87
N ASP A 556 -19.60 -28.51 8.17
CA ASP A 556 -20.55 -29.44 8.79
C ASP A 556 -21.87 -29.61 8.02
N PHE A 557 -21.84 -29.51 6.69
CA PHE A 557 -23.01 -29.75 5.84
C PHE A 557 -23.40 -31.25 5.85
N PRO A 558 -24.70 -31.55 5.68
CA PRO A 558 -25.15 -32.93 5.58
C PRO A 558 -24.51 -33.62 4.37
N LYS A 559 -24.21 -34.92 4.50
CA LYS A 559 -23.60 -35.72 3.42
C LYS A 559 -24.48 -35.79 2.16
N GLU A 560 -25.79 -35.70 2.34
CA GLU A 560 -26.79 -35.71 1.28
C GLU A 560 -27.82 -34.60 1.50
N GLY A 561 -28.19 -33.90 0.44
CA GLY A 561 -29.18 -32.81 0.46
C GLY A 561 -28.61 -31.44 0.87
N GLU A 562 -29.49 -30.44 0.87
CA GLU A 562 -29.19 -29.09 1.37
C GLU A 562 -29.65 -29.00 2.85
N PRO A 563 -28.92 -28.29 3.72
CA PRO A 563 -29.43 -28.01 5.06
C PRO A 563 -30.64 -27.07 4.97
N GLU A 564 -31.56 -27.15 5.93
CA GLU A 564 -32.70 -26.23 6.01
C GLU A 564 -32.23 -24.81 6.40
N LYS A 565 -31.26 -24.75 7.31
CA LYS A 565 -30.71 -23.51 7.88
C LYS A 565 -29.21 -23.66 8.17
N VAL A 566 -28.52 -22.53 8.22
CA VAL A 566 -27.09 -22.45 8.49
C VAL A 566 -26.79 -21.30 9.45
N ASP A 567 -25.71 -21.42 10.22
CA ASP A 567 -25.09 -20.24 10.82
C ASP A 567 -24.29 -19.52 9.74
N LEU A 568 -24.59 -18.23 9.51
CA LEU A 568 -23.83 -17.40 8.58
C LEU A 568 -22.74 -16.66 9.38
N VAL A 569 -21.52 -17.16 9.31
CA VAL A 569 -20.33 -16.62 9.98
C VAL A 569 -19.57 -15.71 9.01
N PHE A 570 -19.09 -14.56 9.47
CA PHE A 570 -18.35 -13.63 8.64
C PHE A 570 -17.33 -12.81 9.45
N ILE A 571 -16.29 -12.32 8.78
CA ILE A 571 -15.34 -11.39 9.40
C ILE A 571 -16.04 -10.05 9.71
N ASP A 572 -15.80 -9.50 10.90
CA ASP A 572 -16.55 -8.32 11.41
C ASP A 572 -16.54 -7.12 10.44
N PHE A 573 -15.41 -6.92 9.76
CA PHE A 573 -15.22 -5.85 8.79
C PHE A 573 -16.33 -5.81 7.72
N ILE A 574 -16.84 -6.96 7.26
CA ILE A 574 -17.82 -7.00 6.18
C ILE A 574 -19.29 -6.94 6.60
N LEU A 575 -19.57 -6.69 7.89
CA LEU A 575 -20.92 -6.74 8.46
C LEU A 575 -21.95 -5.97 7.62
N GLN A 576 -21.65 -4.72 7.27
CA GLN A 576 -22.61 -3.85 6.57
C GLN A 576 -22.99 -4.40 5.18
N TRP A 577 -22.02 -4.94 4.42
CA TRP A 577 -22.31 -5.57 3.13
C TRP A 577 -23.08 -6.88 3.29
N VAL A 578 -22.81 -7.66 4.34
CA VAL A 578 -23.54 -8.91 4.63
C VAL A 578 -25.01 -8.62 4.94
N ILE A 579 -25.31 -7.60 5.76
CA ILE A 579 -26.69 -7.20 6.08
C ILE A 579 -27.45 -6.79 4.82
N VAL A 580 -26.83 -5.98 3.95
CA VAL A 580 -27.45 -5.60 2.68
C VAL A 580 -27.64 -6.82 1.77
N ALA A 581 -26.65 -7.69 1.63
CA ALA A 581 -26.77 -8.91 0.83
C ALA A 581 -27.88 -9.85 1.33
N LEU A 582 -28.06 -9.98 2.66
CA LEU A 582 -29.17 -10.75 3.24
C LEU A 582 -30.54 -10.16 2.89
N LYS A 583 -30.67 -8.83 2.93
CA LYS A 583 -31.89 -8.13 2.53
C LYS A 583 -32.24 -8.38 1.06
N PHE A 584 -31.26 -8.26 0.17
CA PHE A 584 -31.45 -8.59 -1.26
C PHE A 584 -31.72 -10.08 -1.50
N SER A 585 -31.25 -10.94 -0.61
CA SER A 585 -31.52 -12.39 -0.66
C SER A 585 -32.91 -12.78 -0.18
N GLY A 586 -33.74 -11.83 0.28
CA GLY A 586 -35.08 -12.05 0.80
C GLY A 586 -35.15 -12.35 2.31
N GLY A 587 -34.05 -12.12 3.03
CA GLY A 587 -34.02 -12.12 4.49
C GLY A 587 -34.38 -10.75 5.08
N ASP A 588 -34.79 -10.72 6.35
CA ASP A 588 -35.01 -9.48 7.11
C ASP A 588 -34.11 -9.53 8.35
N TYR A 589 -32.88 -9.04 8.17
CA TYR A 589 -31.82 -9.05 9.19
C TYR A 589 -31.22 -7.67 9.36
N SER A 590 -30.72 -7.39 10.56
CA SER A 590 -30.09 -6.14 10.95
C SER A 590 -28.94 -6.39 11.92
N ASP A 591 -28.21 -5.34 12.28
CA ASP A 591 -27.13 -5.38 13.28
C ASP A 591 -27.56 -6.03 14.62
N LYS A 592 -28.87 -6.01 14.95
CA LYS A 592 -29.42 -6.62 16.18
C LYS A 592 -29.42 -8.14 16.16
N ASP A 593 -29.39 -8.73 14.97
CA ASP A 593 -29.40 -10.18 14.76
C ASP A 593 -27.97 -10.75 14.75
N VAL A 594 -26.97 -9.88 14.72
CA VAL A 594 -25.55 -10.24 14.66
C VAL A 594 -25.03 -10.53 16.07
N LEU A 595 -24.46 -11.71 16.24
CA LEU A 595 -23.82 -12.16 17.47
C LEU A 595 -22.30 -12.32 17.26
N THR A 596 -21.54 -12.25 18.36
CA THR A 596 -20.10 -12.57 18.32
C THR A 596 -19.91 -14.08 18.19
N TYR A 597 -19.15 -14.51 17.19
CA TYR A 597 -18.75 -15.91 17.02
C TYR A 597 -17.43 -16.19 17.75
N SER A 598 -16.45 -15.30 17.58
CA SER A 598 -15.11 -15.41 18.18
C SER A 598 -14.43 -14.04 18.22
N ASP A 599 -13.86 -13.68 19.35
CA ASP A 599 -13.01 -12.48 19.48
C ASP A 599 -11.57 -12.72 18.96
N GLU A 600 -11.18 -13.99 18.76
CA GLU A 600 -9.90 -14.30 18.10
C GLU A 600 -9.92 -13.87 16.63
N THR A 601 -8.85 -13.21 16.21
CA THR A 601 -8.70 -12.66 14.85
C THR A 601 -8.38 -13.75 13.83
N LEU A 602 -8.58 -13.45 12.54
CA LEU A 602 -8.12 -14.31 11.44
C LEU A 602 -6.60 -14.55 11.54
N THR A 603 -5.81 -13.50 11.84
CA THR A 603 -4.36 -13.56 12.06
C THR A 603 -3.97 -14.62 13.08
N TYR A 604 -4.61 -14.58 14.26
CA TYR A 604 -4.32 -15.50 15.35
C TYR A 604 -4.70 -16.94 14.98
N LYS A 605 -5.92 -17.13 14.46
CA LYS A 605 -6.41 -18.45 14.05
C LYS A 605 -5.54 -19.07 12.94
N MET A 606 -5.13 -18.28 11.95
CA MET A 606 -4.23 -18.70 10.88
C MET A 606 -2.86 -19.10 11.43
N GLY A 607 -2.27 -18.29 12.32
CA GLY A 607 -0.98 -18.59 12.94
C GLY A 607 -1.00 -19.89 13.75
N GLU A 608 -2.04 -20.12 14.56
CA GLU A 608 -2.16 -21.38 15.32
C GLU A 608 -2.42 -22.58 14.39
N TRP A 609 -3.22 -22.44 13.34
CA TRP A 609 -3.38 -23.49 12.32
C TRP A 609 -2.04 -23.86 11.68
N ILE A 610 -1.24 -22.86 11.28
CA ILE A 610 0.10 -23.08 10.68
C ILE A 610 1.01 -23.83 11.65
N LYS A 611 1.06 -23.41 12.92
CA LYS A 611 1.87 -24.06 13.96
C LYS A 611 1.52 -25.53 14.17
N GLU A 612 0.26 -25.88 13.98
CA GLU A 612 -0.21 -27.26 14.11
C GLU A 612 0.04 -28.12 12.86
N ASN A 613 -0.04 -27.53 11.66
CA ASN A 613 -0.11 -28.26 10.40
C ASN A 613 1.16 -28.17 9.54
N TRP A 614 1.94 -27.09 9.66
CA TRP A 614 3.19 -26.87 8.91
C TRP A 614 4.42 -27.15 9.79
N LYS A 615 4.41 -28.33 10.43
CA LYS A 615 5.52 -28.82 11.25
C LYS A 615 6.67 -29.32 10.36
N GLY A 616 7.90 -28.99 10.73
CA GLY A 616 9.09 -29.50 10.05
C GLY A 616 10.24 -28.51 10.07
N ASP A 617 11.32 -28.89 9.41
CA ASP A 617 12.48 -28.04 9.22
C ASP A 617 12.32 -27.19 7.95
N CYS A 618 12.75 -25.95 8.10
CA CYS A 618 13.15 -25.02 7.07
C CYS A 618 14.51 -24.47 7.53
#